data_AF-A0A845X709-F1
#
_entry.id   AF-A0A845X709-F1
#
_cell.length_a   1.000
_cell.length_b   1.000
_cell.length_c   1.000
_cell.angle_alpha   90.00
_cell.angle_beta   90.00
_cell.angle_gamma   90.00
#
_symmetry.space_group_name_H-M   'P 1'
#
loop_
_entity.id
_entity.type
_entity.pdbx_description
1 polymer ?
#
loop_
_entity_poly.entity_id
_entity_poly.type
_entity_poly.pdbx_seq_one_letter_code
_entity_poly.pdbx_strand_id
1 'polypeptide(L)' 'MSIEQLTQEALALPNDLRLQLVNTLLTSLEPEMESSVQRLWMAEAQRRREEILSGEVQPIEGDIALAQVRAILD' A
#
# COMPACT_ATOMS: atom_id res chain seq x y z
N MET A 1 22.68 6.14 22.83
CA MET A 1 21.34 5.74 23.32
C MET A 1 21.05 4.36 22.77
N SER A 2 20.71 3.39 23.63
CA SER A 2 20.35 2.03 23.20
C SER A 2 18.88 1.93 22.81
N ILE A 3 18.51 0.89 22.04
CA ILE A 3 17.09 0.58 21.75
C ILE A 3 16.29 0.40 23.03
N GLU A 4 16.91 -0.22 24.04
CA GLU A 4 16.30 -0.46 25.33
C GLU A 4 16.00 0.86 26.06
N GLN A 5 16.93 1.81 26.07
CA GLN A 5 16.72 3.15 26.61
C GLN A 5 15.62 3.91 25.87
N LEU A 6 15.65 3.91 24.53
CA LEU A 6 14.60 4.50 23.68
C LEU A 6 13.22 3.90 23.94
N THR A 7 13.16 2.59 24.14
CA THR A 7 11.90 1.89 24.40
C THR A 7 11.31 2.32 25.74
N GLN A 8 12.13 2.47 26.78
CA GLN A 8 11.66 2.96 28.07
C GLN A 8 11.16 4.40 27.99
N GLU A 9 11.87 5.27 27.27
CA GLU A 9 11.43 6.65 27.04
C GLU A 9 10.11 6.72 26.26
N ALA A 10 9.98 5.91 25.20
CA ALA A 10 8.74 5.82 24.43
C ALA A 10 7.58 5.27 25.26
N LEU A 11 7.80 4.29 26.13
CA LEU A 11 6.77 3.73 27.01
C LEU A 11 6.35 4.67 28.15
N ALA A 12 7.23 5.60 28.55
CA ALA A 12 6.92 6.65 29.53
C ALA A 12 5.98 7.74 28.97
N LEU A 13 5.80 7.81 27.65
CA LEU A 13 4.90 8.78 27.03
C LEU A 13 3.42 8.49 27.34
N PRO A 14 2.58 9.53 27.45
CA PRO A 14 1.12 9.43 27.37
C PRO A 14 0.66 8.60 26.16
N ASN A 15 -0.51 7.95 26.29
CA ASN A 15 -1.01 7.01 25.28
C ASN A 15 -1.16 7.63 23.88
N ASP A 16 -1.65 8.87 23.79
CA ASP A 16 -1.79 9.65 22.58
C ASP A 16 -0.45 9.94 21.89
N LEU A 17 0.58 10.32 22.67
CA LEU A 17 1.91 10.55 22.14
C LEU A 17 2.60 9.26 21.70
N ARG A 18 2.31 8.12 22.35
CA ARG A 18 2.77 6.80 21.88
C ARG A 18 2.14 6.44 20.55
N LEU A 19 0.84 6.67 20.37
CA LEU A 19 0.16 6.45 19.09
C LEU A 19 0.75 7.32 17.98
N GLN A 20 1.02 8.59 18.27
CA GLN A 20 1.67 9.50 17.33
C GLN A 20 3.07 8.99 16.94
N LEU A 21 3.89 8.60 17.91
CA LEU A 21 5.24 8.09 17.66
C LEU A 21 5.22 6.80 16.81
N VAL A 22 4.32 5.86 17.12
CA VAL A 22 4.14 4.65 16.33
C VAL A 22 3.78 4.99 14.88
N ASN A 23 2.84 5.92 14.66
CA ASN A 23 2.46 6.34 13.32
C ASN A 23 3.63 6.96 12.55
N THR A 24 4.39 7.86 13.18
CA THR A 24 5.60 8.46 12.58
C THR A 24 6.63 7.40 12.19
N LEU A 25 6.89 6.44 13.07
CA LEU A 25 7.84 5.35 12.79
C LEU A 25 7.35 4.46 11.65
N LEU A 26 6.07 4.08 11.64
CA LEU A 26 5.49 3.31 10.54
C LEU A 26 5.61 4.03 9.20
N THR A 27 5.25 5.32 9.15
CA THR A 27 5.42 6.15 7.93
C THR A 27 6.88 6.24 7.50
N SER A 28 7.84 6.28 8.43
CA SER A 28 9.27 6.30 8.08
C SER A 28 9.79 4.98 7.51
N LEU A 29 9.10 3.88 7.78
CA LEU A 29 9.43 2.53 7.28
C LEU A 29 8.72 2.22 5.97
N GLU A 30 7.68 2.98 5.60
CA GLU A 30 7.16 2.93 4.26
C GLU A 30 8.32 3.29 3.32
N PRO A 31 8.70 2.39 2.39
CA PRO A 31 9.71 2.75 1.42
C PRO A 31 9.23 4.05 0.76
N GLU A 32 10.16 4.94 0.40
CA GLU A 32 9.87 5.91 -0.64
C GLU A 32 9.50 5.08 -1.87
N MET A 33 8.22 4.71 -2.00
CA MET A 33 7.70 4.23 -3.26
C MET A 33 7.99 5.37 -4.17
N GLU A 34 8.91 5.14 -5.12
CA GLU A 34 9.34 6.20 -6.01
C GLU A 34 8.05 6.86 -6.50
N SER A 35 7.91 8.16 -6.20
CA SER A 35 6.64 8.85 -6.45
C SER A 35 6.18 8.69 -7.91
N SER A 36 7.12 8.36 -8.82
CA SER A 36 6.90 7.87 -10.18
C SER A 36 6.04 6.61 -10.25
N VAL A 37 6.38 5.53 -9.54
CA VAL A 37 5.64 4.25 -9.55
C VAL A 37 4.22 4.47 -9.05
N GLN A 38 4.05 5.19 -7.94
CA GLN A 38 2.71 5.49 -7.40
C GLN A 38 1.86 6.31 -8.40
N ARG A 39 2.47 7.31 -9.06
CA ARG A 39 1.79 8.08 -10.11
C ARG A 39 1.41 7.20 -11.30
N LEU A 40 2.30 6.31 -11.75
CA LEU A 40 2.03 5.40 -12.86
C LEU A 40 0.91 4.41 -12.53
N TRP A 41 0.89 3.88 -11.31
CA TRP A 41 -0.19 3.01 -10.82
C TRP A 41 -1.55 3.73 -10.79
N MET A 42 -1.57 4.97 -10.27
CA MET A 42 -2.78 5.79 -10.27
C MET A 42 -3.28 6.09 -11.69
N ALA A 43 -2.38 6.43 -12.60
CA ALA A 43 -2.72 6.68 -14.00
C ALA A 43 -3.30 5.44 -14.67
N GLU A 44 -2.70 4.28 -14.46
CA GLU A 44 -3.17 3.01 -15.03
C GLU A 44 -4.52 2.59 -14.45
N ALA A 45 -4.73 2.74 -13.13
CA ALA A 45 -6.01 2.45 -12.50
C ALA A 45 -7.13 3.34 -13.05
N GLN A 46 -6.87 4.63 -13.24
CA GLN A 46 -7.83 5.56 -13.83
C GLN A 46 -8.15 5.19 -15.28
N ARG A 47 -7.13 4.92 -16.11
CA ARG A 47 -7.29 4.50 -17.50
C ARG A 47 -8.18 3.26 -17.61
N ARG A 48 -7.87 2.20 -16.85
CA ARG A 48 -8.66 0.95 -16.88
C ARG A 48 -10.10 1.14 -16.44
N ARG A 49 -10.33 2.01 -15.44
CA ARG A 49 -11.69 2.35 -15.01
C ARG A 49 -12.47 3.04 -16.13
N GLU A 50 -11.84 3.98 -16.85
CA GLU A 50 -12.46 4.69 -17.96
C GLU A 50 -12.79 3.75 -19.12
N GLU A 51 -11.88 2.84 -19.48
CA GLU A 51 -12.10 1.82 -20.51
C GLU A 51 -13.28 0.90 -20.21
N ILE A 52 -13.45 0.51 -18.93
CA ILE A 52 -14.60 -0.30 -18.50
C ILE A 52 -15.89 0.53 -18.59
N LEU A 53 -15.87 1.77 -18.13
CA LEU A 53 -17.06 2.63 -18.12
C LEU A 53 -17.49 3.08 -19.52
N SER A 54 -16.53 3.26 -20.44
CA SER A 54 -16.79 3.59 -21.84
C SER A 54 -17.27 2.38 -22.65
N GLY A 55 -17.06 1.16 -22.14
CA GLY A 55 -17.33 -0.08 -22.85
C GLY A 55 -16.28 -0.40 -23.93
N GLU A 56 -15.12 0.28 -23.91
CA GLU A 56 -14.00 0.00 -24.79
C GLU A 56 -13.42 -1.40 -24.54
N VAL A 57 -13.49 -1.87 -23.29
CA VAL A 57 -13.10 -3.22 -22.89
C VAL A 57 -14.26 -3.96 -22.24
N GLN A 58 -14.33 -5.26 -22.50
CA GLN A 58 -15.26 -6.16 -21.82
C GLN A 58 -14.56 -6.77 -20.58
N PRO A 59 -15.01 -6.46 -19.35
CA PRO A 59 -14.46 -7.10 -18.16
C PRO A 59 -14.81 -8.58 -18.13
N ILE A 60 -13.92 -9.35 -17.50
CA ILE A 60 -14.12 -10.76 -17.16
C ILE A 60 -14.32 -10.88 -15.65
N GLU A 61 -15.04 -11.93 -15.22
CA GLU A 61 -15.24 -12.22 -13.80
C GLU A 61 -13.91 -12.44 -13.08
N GLY A 62 -13.74 -11.80 -11.93
CA GLY A 62 -12.45 -11.75 -11.21
C GLY A 62 -11.92 -13.14 -10.83
N ASP A 63 -12.80 -14.03 -10.40
CA ASP A 63 -12.43 -15.41 -10.03
C ASP A 63 -11.91 -16.21 -11.24
N ILE A 64 -12.50 -15.99 -12.42
CA ILE A 64 -12.06 -16.62 -13.67
C ILE A 64 -10.68 -16.08 -14.07
N ALA A 65 -10.50 -14.76 -14.02
CA ALA A 65 -9.25 -14.11 -14.35
C ALA A 65 -8.09 -14.61 -13.46
N LEU A 66 -8.31 -14.66 -12.15
CA LEU A 66 -7.29 -15.11 -11.20
C LEU A 66 -6.97 -16.60 -11.34
N ALA A 67 -7.96 -17.43 -11.63
CA ALA A 67 -7.74 -18.85 -11.90
C ALA A 67 -6.85 -19.06 -13.13
N GLN A 68 -7.09 -18.31 -14.21
CA GLN A 68 -6.25 -18.36 -15.42
C GLN A 68 -4.80 -17.96 -15.15
N VAL A 69 -4.58 -16.89 -14.39
CA VAL A 69 -3.22 -16.44 -14.04
C VAL A 69 -2.48 -17.50 -13.23
N ARG A 70 -3.13 -18.12 -12.24
CA ARG A 70 -2.51 -19.17 -11.42
C ARG A 70 -2.10 -20.38 -12.27
N ALA A 71 -2.96 -20.82 -13.19
CA ALA A 71 -2.66 -21.93 -14.08
C ALA A 71 -1.46 -21.69 -15.02
N ILE A 72 -1.03 -20.44 -15.21
CA ILE A 72 0.17 -20.09 -16.01
C ILE A 72 1.46 -20.17 -15.16
N LEU A 73 1.34 -20.07 -13.83
CA LEU A 73 2.47 -20.06 -12.90
C LEU A 73 2.82 -21.46 -12.36
N ASP A 74 1.95 -22.45 -12.60
CA ASP A 74 2.16 -23.88 -12.31
C ASP A 74 2.87 -24.59 -13.47
#